data_AF-A0A443QAP0-F1
#
_entry.id   AF-A0A443QAP0-F1
#
_cell.length_a   1.000
_cell.length_b   1.000
_cell.length_c   1.000
_cell.angle_alpha   90.00
_cell.angle_beta   90.00
_cell.angle_gamma   90.00
#
_symmetry.space_group_name_H-M   'P 1'
#
loop_
_entity.id
_entity.type
_entity.pdbx_description
1 polymer ?
#
loop_
_entity_poly.entity_id
_entity_poly.type
_entity_poly.pdbx_seq_one_letter_code
_entity_poly.pdbx_strand_id
1 'polypeptide(L)'
;MLGNGLKPSLWPTFQRRFGIQKIVEFYGATETNAILVNLLGKEGACGFFHRSVPRWVLKLVYPIDLVKANEVTGEVIRNEKGFCDSVPQSGGSGLFVGKIKDNPMQRFDGYVNRSESEKKVIKDVFKKGDSFFSSGD
;
A
#
# COMPACT_ATOMS: atom_id res chain seq x y z
N MET A 1 -12.62 -11.70 14.04
CA MET A 1 -12.56 -12.26 12.67
C MET A 1 -11.48 -11.51 11.89
N LEU A 2 -10.67 -12.23 11.12
CA LEU A 2 -9.71 -11.67 10.16
C LEU A 2 -10.23 -11.90 8.74
N GLY A 3 -10.23 -10.89 7.89
CA GLY A 3 -10.73 -10.99 6.52
C GLY A 3 -10.05 -10.01 5.56
N ASN A 4 -10.54 -9.98 4.31
CA ASN A 4 -10.09 -9.07 3.27
C ASN A 4 -11.28 -8.71 2.39
N GLY A 5 -11.67 -7.42 2.37
CA GLY A 5 -12.64 -6.90 1.39
C GLY A 5 -14.12 -7.06 1.72
N LEU A 6 -14.50 -7.22 3.00
CA LEU A 6 -15.91 -7.12 3.39
C LEU A 6 -16.39 -5.68 3.17
N LYS A 7 -17.46 -5.51 2.40
CA LYS A 7 -18.05 -4.19 2.14
C LYS A 7 -18.31 -3.46 3.48
N PRO A 8 -17.81 -2.24 3.68
CA PRO A 8 -17.86 -1.55 4.99
C PRO A 8 -19.27 -1.51 5.60
N SER A 9 -20.29 -1.27 4.77
CA SER A 9 -21.69 -1.19 5.20
C SER A 9 -22.25 -2.50 5.76
N LEU A 10 -21.63 -3.64 5.49
CA LEU A 10 -22.06 -4.96 5.97
C LEU A 10 -21.44 -5.34 7.31
N TRP A 11 -20.38 -4.67 7.75
CA TRP A 11 -19.66 -5.01 8.98
C TRP A 11 -20.60 -5.04 10.20
N PRO A 12 -21.42 -4.00 10.48
CA PRO A 12 -22.24 -3.99 11.69
C PRO A 12 -23.29 -5.10 11.67
N THR A 13 -23.87 -5.38 10.51
CA THR A 13 -24.86 -6.45 10.33
C THR A 13 -24.22 -7.83 10.56
N PHE A 14 -23.03 -8.05 10.01
CA PHE A 14 -22.29 -9.30 10.18
C PHE A 14 -21.88 -9.52 11.64
N GLN A 15 -21.37 -8.47 12.29
CA GLN A 15 -21.01 -8.51 13.72
C GLN A 15 -22.21 -8.86 14.60
N ARG A 16 -23.35 -8.19 14.41
CA ARG A 16 -24.57 -8.49 15.18
C ARG A 16 -25.10 -9.90 14.94
N ARG A 17 -25.13 -10.34 13.67
CA ARG A 17 -25.68 -11.65 13.31
C ARG A 17 -24.88 -12.81 13.89
N PHE A 18 -23.56 -12.70 13.93
CA PHE A 18 -22.67 -13.79 14.32
C PHE A 18 -21.96 -13.57 15.67
N GLY A 19 -22.30 -12.50 16.41
CA GLY A 19 -21.67 -12.19 17.70
C GLY A 19 -20.17 -11.86 17.58
N ILE A 20 -19.72 -11.29 16.47
CA ILE A 20 -18.29 -11.00 16.25
C ILE A 20 -17.94 -9.66 16.89
N GLN A 21 -17.14 -9.69 17.95
CA GLN A 21 -16.74 -8.49 18.70
C GLN A 21 -15.86 -7.53 17.87
N LYS A 22 -15.00 -8.08 17.00
CA LYS A 22 -14.06 -7.30 16.21
C LYS A 22 -13.80 -7.92 14.84
N ILE A 23 -13.93 -7.11 13.81
CA ILE A 23 -13.50 -7.42 12.45
C ILE A 23 -12.17 -6.70 12.23
N VAL A 24 -11.17 -7.44 11.76
CA VAL A 24 -9.87 -6.92 11.32
C VAL A 24 -9.73 -7.27 9.86
N GLU A 25 -9.35 -6.29 9.06
CA GLU A 25 -9.00 -6.53 7.66
C GLU A 25 -7.53 -6.26 7.41
N PHE A 26 -7.02 -6.86 6.36
CA PHE A 26 -5.67 -6.60 5.88
C PHE A 26 -5.70 -6.41 4.36
N TYR A 27 -4.76 -5.61 3.88
CA TYR A 27 -4.37 -5.57 2.50
C TYR A 27 -3.01 -6.28 2.36
N GLY A 28 -2.84 -7.05 1.29
CA GLY A 28 -1.55 -7.66 0.94
C GLY A 28 -1.46 -7.93 -0.55
N ALA A 29 -0.39 -7.48 -1.18
CA ALA A 29 -0.07 -7.87 -2.56
C ALA A 29 0.67 -9.21 -2.55
N THR A 30 0.36 -10.13 -3.47
CA THR A 30 1.06 -11.42 -3.53
C THR A 30 2.50 -11.29 -4.01
N GLU A 31 2.76 -10.24 -4.77
CA GLU A 31 4.00 -9.97 -5.47
C GLU A 31 5.04 -9.27 -4.60
N THR A 32 4.65 -8.77 -3.42
CA THR A 32 5.55 -8.05 -2.53
C THR A 32 5.16 -8.22 -1.08
N ASN A 33 6.08 -7.88 -0.17
CA ASN A 33 5.77 -7.80 1.26
C ASN A 33 5.08 -6.49 1.66
N ALA A 34 4.33 -5.88 0.74
CA ALA A 34 3.50 -4.72 1.02
C ALA A 34 2.19 -5.17 1.67
N ILE A 35 2.17 -5.10 3.01
CA ILE A 35 1.02 -5.50 3.82
C ILE A 35 0.58 -4.32 4.69
N LEU A 36 -0.73 -4.11 4.79
CA LEU A 36 -1.37 -3.23 5.76
C LEU A 36 -2.38 -4.05 6.56
N VAL A 37 -2.49 -3.79 7.86
CA VAL A 37 -3.46 -4.48 8.73
C VAL A 37 -4.20 -3.47 9.60
N ASN A 38 -5.53 -3.55 9.59
CA ASN A 38 -6.42 -2.76 10.43
C ASN A 38 -6.57 -3.38 11.82
N LEU A 39 -5.48 -3.37 12.59
CA LEU A 39 -5.47 -3.92 13.95
C LEU A 39 -6.42 -3.20 14.90
N LEU A 40 -6.86 -1.98 14.58
CA LEU A 40 -7.84 -1.24 15.38
C LEU A 40 -9.28 -1.68 15.14
N GLY A 41 -9.55 -2.41 14.05
CA GLY A 41 -10.90 -2.81 13.65
C GLY A 41 -11.77 -1.62 13.22
N LYS A 42 -11.15 -0.58 12.66
CA LYS A 42 -11.86 0.58 12.11
C LYS A 42 -12.70 0.14 10.92
N GLU A 43 -14.01 0.31 10.98
CA GLU A 43 -14.91 -0.09 9.91
C GLU A 43 -14.46 0.43 8.53
N GLY A 44 -14.35 -0.49 7.57
CA GLY A 44 -13.97 -0.20 6.19
C GLY A 44 -12.52 0.16 5.93
N ALA A 45 -11.64 0.06 6.94
CA ALA A 45 -10.21 0.23 6.74
C ALA A 45 -9.50 -1.13 6.57
N CYS A 46 -8.53 -1.20 5.66
CA CYS A 46 -7.62 -2.35 5.49
C CYS A 46 -6.27 -2.16 6.23
N GLY A 47 -6.04 -0.97 6.79
CA GLY A 47 -4.89 -0.66 7.64
C GLY A 47 -4.73 0.84 7.86
N PHE A 48 -3.57 1.26 8.35
CA PHE A 48 -3.28 2.68 8.58
C PHE A 48 -1.77 2.96 8.54
N PHE A 49 -1.42 4.19 8.15
CA PHE A 49 -0.11 4.77 8.47
C PHE A 49 -0.23 5.53 9.80
N HIS A 50 0.71 5.29 10.72
CA HIS A 50 0.63 5.88 12.06
C HIS A 50 0.74 7.41 11.98
N ARG A 51 -0.32 8.14 12.38
CA ARG A 51 -0.39 9.61 12.24
C ARG A 51 0.66 10.35 13.06
N SER A 52 0.97 9.87 14.27
CA SER A 52 1.92 10.55 15.17
C SER A 52 3.38 10.18 14.91
N VAL A 53 3.66 9.24 14.00
CA VAL A 53 5.04 8.90 13.65
C VAL A 53 5.39 9.69 12.39
N PRO A 54 6.48 10.49 12.39
CA PRO A 54 6.89 11.21 11.20
C PRO A 54 7.10 10.26 10.02
N ARG A 55 6.63 10.64 8.83
CA ARG A 55 6.66 9.74 7.66
C ARG A 55 8.06 9.28 7.28
N TRP A 56 9.09 10.10 7.50
CA TRP A 56 10.48 9.68 7.27
C TRP A 56 10.91 8.54 8.20
N VAL A 57 10.42 8.49 9.44
CA VAL A 57 10.64 7.37 10.38
C VAL A 57 9.89 6.14 9.88
N LEU A 58 8.62 6.30 9.47
CA LEU A 58 7.84 5.18 8.93
C LEU A 58 8.54 4.53 7.74
N LYS A 59 9.12 5.29 6.82
CA LYS A 59 9.86 4.76 5.65
C LYS A 59 11.14 3.98 6.01
N LEU A 60 11.68 4.14 7.22
CA LEU A 60 12.84 3.36 7.67
C LEU A 60 12.43 1.94 8.09
N VAL A 61 11.23 1.79 8.65
CA VAL A 61 10.75 0.53 9.25
C VAL A 61 9.71 -0.19 8.40
N TYR A 62 8.90 0.55 7.64
CA TYR A 62 7.88 0.02 6.74
C TYR A 62 8.34 0.15 5.28
N PRO A 63 8.45 -0.98 4.54
CA PRO A 63 8.82 -0.97 3.14
C PRO A 63 7.63 -0.62 2.23
N ILE A 64 6.74 0.26 2.67
CA ILE A 64 5.53 0.65 1.94
C ILE A 64 5.31 2.16 2.02
N ASP A 65 4.68 2.72 1.00
CA ASP A 65 4.26 4.12 0.99
C ASP A 65 3.02 4.33 0.11
N LEU A 66 2.44 5.53 0.21
CA LEU A 66 1.44 6.02 -0.74
C LEU A 66 2.05 7.22 -1.48
N VAL A 67 2.09 7.15 -2.81
CA VAL A 67 2.62 8.19 -3.69
C VAL A 67 1.52 8.83 -4.53
N LYS A 68 1.68 10.10 -4.86
CA LYS A 68 0.72 10.80 -5.73
C LYS A 68 0.69 10.10 -7.09
N ALA A 69 -0.51 9.81 -7.57
CA ALA A 69 -0.75 9.21 -8.87
C ALA A 69 -2.00 9.82 -9.51
N ASN A 70 -2.11 9.72 -10.82
CA ASN A 70 -3.31 10.06 -11.55
C ASN A 70 -4.39 9.02 -11.26
N GLU A 71 -5.57 9.47 -10.81
CA GLU A 71 -6.66 8.58 -10.39
C GLU A 71 -7.28 7.77 -11.54
N VAL A 72 -7.10 8.21 -12.79
CA VAL A 72 -7.65 7.55 -13.98
C VAL A 72 -6.63 6.60 -14.60
N THR A 73 -5.39 7.05 -14.77
CA THR A 73 -4.35 6.25 -15.45
C THR A 73 -3.54 5.38 -14.50
N GLY A 74 -3.55 5.68 -13.20
CA GLY A 74 -2.69 5.02 -12.20
C GLY A 74 -1.22 5.41 -12.29
N GLU A 75 -0.86 6.34 -13.18
CA GLU A 75 0.53 6.75 -13.37
C GLU A 75 0.99 7.68 -12.25
N VAL A 76 2.22 7.46 -11.76
CA VAL A 76 2.79 8.28 -10.71
C VAL A 76 3.06 9.71 -11.17
N ILE A 77 2.74 10.67 -10.31
CA ILE A 77 3.01 12.09 -10.54
C ILE A 77 4.40 12.40 -10.01
N ARG A 78 5.29 12.90 -10.89
CA ARG A 78 6.66 13.27 -10.56
C ARG A 78 6.78 14.78 -10.33
N ASN A 79 7.60 15.16 -9.36
CA ASN A 79 7.98 16.55 -9.09
C ASN A 79 9.06 17.04 -10.07
N GLU A 80 9.44 18.30 -9.96
CA GLU A 80 10.43 18.95 -10.83
C GLU A 80 11.82 18.27 -10.83
N LYS A 81 12.12 17.50 -9.77
CA LYS A 81 13.38 16.74 -9.66
C LYS A 81 13.29 15.36 -10.31
N GLY A 82 12.14 15.00 -10.87
CA GLY A 82 11.87 13.71 -11.48
C GLY A 82 11.51 12.59 -10.50
N PHE A 83 11.26 12.90 -9.23
CA PHE A 83 10.89 11.91 -8.19
C PHE A 83 9.39 11.98 -7.86
N CYS A 84 8.84 10.92 -7.27
CA CYS A 84 7.48 10.91 -6.77
C CYS A 84 7.38 11.60 -5.40
N ASP A 85 6.28 12.31 -5.18
CA ASP A 85 5.92 12.80 -3.84
C ASP A 85 5.03 11.79 -3.13
N SER A 86 5.25 11.61 -1.83
CA SER A 86 4.25 10.95 -0.99
C SER A 86 2.96 11.76 -0.94
N VAL A 87 1.83 11.06 -0.76
CA VAL A 87 0.58 11.73 -0.38
C VAL A 87 0.72 12.36 1.02
N PRO A 88 -0.07 13.40 1.34
CA PRO A 88 -0.16 13.93 2.69
C PRO A 88 -0.51 12.83 3.71
N GLN A 89 -0.02 12.96 4.94
CA GLN A 89 -0.23 11.95 5.98
C GLN A 89 -1.71 11.75 6.37
N SER A 90 -2.57 12.71 6.03
CA SER A 90 -4.03 12.61 6.21
C SER A 90 -4.77 13.20 5.01
N GLY A 91 -5.86 12.54 4.60
CA GLY A 91 -6.81 13.08 3.63
C GLY A 91 -6.36 13.04 2.17
N GLY A 92 -5.23 12.41 1.85
CA GLY A 92 -4.77 12.21 0.47
C GLY A 92 -5.09 10.82 -0.06
N SER A 93 -5.34 10.74 -1.37
CA SER A 93 -5.40 9.50 -2.15
C SER A 93 -4.17 9.39 -3.03
N GLY A 94 -3.75 8.17 -3.34
CA GLY A 94 -2.61 7.90 -4.21
C GLY A 94 -2.35 6.41 -4.35
N LEU A 95 -1.34 6.08 -5.13
CA LEU A 95 -0.95 4.71 -5.43
C LEU A 95 -0.16 4.11 -4.27
N PHE A 96 -0.56 2.92 -3.85
CA PHE A 96 0.14 2.12 -2.86
C PHE A 96 1.35 1.44 -3.49
N VAL A 97 2.51 1.63 -2.86
CA VAL A 97 3.77 1.16 -3.41
C VAL A 97 4.58 0.41 -2.36
N GLY A 98 5.16 -0.72 -2.78
CA GLY A 98 6.04 -1.55 -1.96
C GLY A 98 7.49 -1.38 -2.38
N LYS A 99 8.40 -1.11 -1.46
CA LYS A 99 9.82 -0.95 -1.76
C LYS A 99 10.44 -2.29 -2.18
N ILE A 100 11.06 -2.30 -3.35
CA ILE A 100 11.81 -3.46 -3.84
C ILE A 100 13.23 -3.38 -3.31
N LYS A 101 13.73 -4.47 -2.74
CA LYS A 101 15.13 -4.64 -2.36
C LYS A 101 15.62 -6.02 -2.74
N ASP A 102 16.93 -6.14 -2.90
CA ASP A 102 17.59 -7.42 -3.14
C ASP A 102 17.75 -8.21 -1.83
N ASN A 103 16.63 -8.65 -1.26
CA ASN A 103 16.60 -9.63 -0.18
C ASN A 103 15.35 -10.52 -0.29
N PRO A 104 15.36 -11.75 0.24
CA PRO A 104 14.26 -12.70 0.07
C PRO A 104 12.88 -12.18 0.53
N MET A 105 12.87 -11.23 1.48
CA MET A 105 11.65 -10.67 2.05
C MET A 105 11.17 -9.41 1.32
N GLN A 106 11.88 -8.85 0.35
CA GLN A 106 11.48 -7.59 -0.30
C GLN A 106 11.79 -7.57 -1.80
N ARG A 107 12.21 -8.71 -2.35
CA ARG A 107 12.43 -8.86 -3.77
C ARG A 107 11.10 -9.02 -4.50
N PHE A 108 11.03 -8.47 -5.70
CA PHE A 108 10.00 -8.76 -6.66
C PHE A 108 10.64 -9.63 -7.74
N ASP A 109 10.28 -10.91 -7.78
CA ASP A 109 10.85 -11.88 -8.73
C ASP A 109 10.32 -11.67 -10.16
N GLY A 110 9.31 -10.83 -10.33
CA GLY A 110 8.66 -10.57 -11.61
C GLY A 110 7.62 -11.62 -11.98
N TYR A 111 6.92 -11.35 -13.06
CA TYR A 111 6.03 -12.28 -13.72
C TYR A 111 6.77 -13.02 -14.84
N VAL A 112 6.18 -14.13 -15.30
CA VAL A 112 6.68 -14.88 -16.47
C VAL A 112 6.84 -13.96 -17.69
N ASN A 113 5.89 -13.04 -17.89
CA ASN A 113 6.03 -12.00 -18.89
C ASN A 113 6.85 -10.82 -18.34
N ARG A 114 8.01 -10.59 -18.95
CA ARG A 114 8.91 -9.50 -18.60
C ARG A 114 8.30 -8.12 -18.83
N SER A 115 7.52 -7.92 -19.90
CA SER A 115 6.90 -6.61 -20.17
C SER A 115 5.90 -6.22 -19.09
N GLU A 116 5.14 -7.20 -18.57
CA GLU A 116 4.21 -6.98 -17.46
C GLU A 116 4.95 -6.73 -16.14
N SER A 117 6.11 -7.37 -15.95
CA SER A 117 6.96 -7.12 -14.79
C SER A 117 7.47 -5.69 -14.77
N GLU A 118 7.92 -5.18 -15.92
CA GLU A 118 8.46 -3.83 -16.05
C GLU A 118 7.40 -2.76 -15.79
N LYS A 119 6.14 -3.00 -16.16
CA LYS A 119 5.02 -2.10 -15.85
C LYS A 119 4.72 -2.00 -14.35
N LYS A 120 5.01 -3.05 -13.58
CA LYS A 120 4.80 -3.06 -12.13
C LYS A 120 5.93 -2.38 -11.36
N VAL A 121 7.06 -2.06 -11.98
CA VAL A 121 8.22 -1.48 -11.30
C VAL A 121 8.34 0.01 -11.61
N ILE A 122 8.19 0.84 -10.58
CA ILE A 122 8.44 2.27 -10.63
C ILE A 122 9.87 2.51 -10.16
N LYS A 123 10.69 3.12 -11.02
CA LYS A 123 12.07 3.52 -10.72
C LYS A 123 12.14 4.98 -10.27
N ASP A 124 13.18 5.31 -9.51
CA ASP A 124 13.48 6.67 -9.06
C ASP A 124 12.26 7.32 -8.38
N VAL A 125 11.74 6.65 -7.36
CA VAL A 125 10.53 7.06 -6.62
C VAL A 125 10.86 8.15 -5.61
N PHE A 126 11.77 7.92 -4.67
CA PHE A 126 12.16 8.96 -3.70
C PHE A 126 13.60 9.42 -3.88
N LYS A 127 14.42 8.62 -4.55
CA LYS A 127 15.81 8.95 -4.89
C LYS A 127 16.27 8.15 -6.10
N LYS A 128 17.32 8.63 -6.75
CA LYS A 128 17.91 7.92 -7.89
C LYS A 128 18.33 6.50 -7.50
N GLY A 129 17.93 5.52 -8.30
CA GLY A 129 18.24 4.10 -8.15
C GLY A 129 17.35 3.32 -7.20
N ASP A 130 16.39 3.94 -6.49
CA ASP A 130 15.38 3.16 -5.77
C ASP A 130 14.31 2.63 -6.73
N SER A 131 13.63 1.56 -6.30
CA SER A 131 12.59 0.92 -7.08
C SER A 131 11.48 0.44 -6.16
N PHE A 132 10.25 0.63 -6.62
CA PHE A 132 9.06 0.22 -5.90
C PHE A 132 8.12 -0.53 -6.84
N PHE A 133 7.44 -1.52 -6.29
CA PHE A 133 6.33 -2.20 -6.92
C PHE A 133 5.07 -1.34 -6.81
N SER A 134 4.34 -1.25 -7.91
CA SER A 134 3.01 -0.65 -8.01
C SER A 134 1.94 -1.71 -7.75
N SER A 135 1.16 -1.56 -6.67
CA SER A 135 -0.01 -2.43 -6.45
C SER A 135 -1.02 -2.32 -7.58
N GLY A 136 -1.26 -1.08 -8.03
CA GLY A 136 -2.43 -0.71 -8.82
C GLY A 136 -3.63 -0.26 -7.98
N ASP A 137 -3.47 -0.19 -6.66
CA ASP A 137 -4.45 0.25 -5.65
C ASP A 137 -4.03 1.55 -4.97
#